data_AF-A0A438C6G4-F1
#
_entry.id   AF-A0A438C6G4-F1
#
_cell.length_a   1.000
_cell.length_b   1.000
_cell.length_c   1.000
_cell.angle_alpha   90.00
_cell.angle_beta   90.00
_cell.angle_gamma   90.00
#
_symmetry.space_group_name_H-M   'P 1'
#
loop_
_entity.id
_entity.type
_entity.pdbx_description
1 polymer ?
#
loop_
_entity_poly.entity_id
_entity_poly.type
_entity_poly.pdbx_seq_one_letter_code
_entity_poly.pdbx_strand_id
1 'polypeptide(L)'
;MGEIGGNDYGYPFFQGRSLEEIRTYVPPVIHAIASAITELIELGAVTLMVPGKLPTGCSASYLTLFKTPNIEDYDPVTGCLNWLNEFAEYHNEQLKTELNRIRELYPHTNIIYADYYNAAMRIYRSPNKFGTCDVTTQIPGDPKFDP
;
A
#
# COMPACT_ATOMS: atom_id res chain seq x y z
N MET A 1 5.55 -5.47 13.35
CA MET A 1 4.21 -4.85 13.27
C MET A 1 3.42 -5.52 12.17
N GLY A 2 2.09 -5.59 12.31
CA GLY A 2 1.21 -5.96 11.20
C GLY A 2 1.05 -4.82 10.19
N GLU A 3 0.33 -5.09 9.10
CA GLU A 3 -0.11 -4.05 8.17
C GLU A 3 -1.28 -3.28 8.82
N ILE A 4 -1.13 -1.95 8.93
CA ILE A 4 -2.12 -1.04 9.54
C ILE A 4 -2.38 0.06 8.51
N GLY A 5 -3.65 0.39 8.25
CA GLY A 5 -4.05 1.37 7.25
C GLY A 5 -4.75 0.77 6.02
N GLY A 6 -4.49 -0.48 5.66
CA GLY A 6 -5.08 -1.11 4.47
C GLY A 6 -6.61 -1.11 4.48
N ASN A 7 -7.21 -1.51 5.60
CA ASN A 7 -8.66 -1.51 5.79
C ASN A 7 -9.23 -0.10 6.01
N ASP A 8 -8.47 0.78 6.69
CA ASP A 8 -8.85 2.14 7.02
C ASP A 8 -9.09 3.00 5.78
N TYR A 9 -8.38 2.72 4.67
CA TYR A 9 -8.62 3.35 3.38
C TYR A 9 -9.47 2.49 2.46
N GLY A 10 -9.29 1.16 2.50
CA GLY A 10 -9.93 0.27 1.56
C GLY A 10 -11.44 0.25 1.67
N TYR A 11 -11.99 0.11 2.89
CA TYR A 11 -13.44 0.12 3.08
C TYR A 11 -14.10 1.41 2.54
N PRO A 12 -13.60 2.62 2.88
CA PRO A 12 -14.08 3.87 2.28
C PRO A 12 -14.01 3.92 0.76
N PHE A 13 -12.90 3.47 0.15
CA PHE A 13 -12.79 3.41 -1.31
C PHE A 13 -13.86 2.49 -1.91
N PHE A 14 -14.08 1.30 -1.34
CA PHE A 14 -15.13 0.37 -1.79
C PHE A 14 -16.55 0.91 -1.57
N GLN A 15 -16.73 1.85 -0.64
CA GLN A 15 -17.99 2.56 -0.43
C GLN A 15 -18.16 3.78 -1.34
N GLY A 16 -17.20 4.07 -2.23
CA GLY A 16 -17.25 5.20 -3.15
C GLY A 16 -16.97 6.55 -2.49
N ARG A 17 -16.30 6.59 -1.33
CA ARG A 17 -15.84 7.83 -0.71
C ARG A 17 -14.78 8.50 -1.58
N SER A 18 -14.76 9.84 -1.59
CA SER A 18 -13.84 10.59 -2.44
C SER A 18 -12.40 10.48 -1.94
N LEU A 19 -11.44 10.67 -2.86
CA LEU A 19 -10.02 10.71 -2.49
C LEU A 19 -9.74 11.85 -1.49
N GLU A 20 -10.40 13.00 -1.63
CA GLU A 20 -10.26 14.13 -0.73
C GLU A 20 -10.67 13.75 0.70
N GLU A 21 -11.82 13.08 0.85
CA GLU A 21 -12.30 12.58 2.14
C GLU A 21 -11.31 11.56 2.72
N ILE A 22 -10.89 10.57 1.93
CA ILE A 22 -10.00 9.49 2.40
C ILE A 22 -8.60 10.02 2.76
N ARG A 23 -8.11 11.08 2.09
CA ARG A 23 -6.85 11.75 2.48
C ARG A 23 -6.90 12.29 3.90
N THR A 24 -8.06 12.72 4.39
CA THR A 24 -8.21 13.17 5.80
C THR A 24 -8.01 12.05 6.81
N TYR A 25 -8.08 10.77 6.40
CA TYR A 25 -7.88 9.63 7.28
C TYR A 25 -6.39 9.30 7.45
N VAL A 26 -5.49 9.88 6.64
CA VAL A 26 -4.05 9.59 6.74
C VAL A 26 -3.48 10.00 8.11
N PRO A 27 -3.65 11.25 8.60
CA PRO A 27 -3.14 11.62 9.91
C PRO A 27 -3.59 10.72 11.08
N PRO A 28 -4.89 10.39 11.27
CA PRO A 28 -5.30 9.53 12.37
C PRO A 28 -4.78 8.09 12.24
N VAL A 29 -4.65 7.55 11.01
CA VAL A 29 -4.05 6.22 10.80
C VAL A 29 -2.56 6.23 11.17
N ILE A 30 -1.81 7.25 10.73
CA ILE A 30 -0.39 7.39 11.10
C ILE A 30 -0.24 7.53 12.62
N HIS A 31 -1.13 8.30 13.27
CA HIS A 31 -1.14 8.41 14.72
C HIS A 31 -1.41 7.07 15.41
N ALA A 32 -2.36 6.27 14.92
CA ALA A 32 -2.63 4.94 15.48
C ALA A 32 -1.41 4.00 15.35
N ILE A 33 -0.70 4.03 14.21
CA ILE A 33 0.55 3.30 14.02
C ILE A 33 1.60 3.75 15.03
N ALA A 34 1.79 5.07 15.19
CA ALA A 34 2.76 5.65 16.11
C ALA A 34 2.48 5.26 17.57
N SER A 35 1.21 5.32 17.99
CA SER A 35 0.78 4.91 19.33
C SER A 35 1.06 3.43 19.57
N ALA A 36 0.71 2.54 18.62
CA ALA A 36 0.99 1.12 18.75
C ALA A 36 2.49 0.80 18.83
N ILE A 37 3.32 1.49 18.04
CA ILE A 37 4.78 1.38 18.13
C ILE A 37 5.27 1.80 19.52
N THR A 38 4.79 2.94 20.01
CA THR A 38 5.20 3.51 21.29
C THR A 38 4.84 2.59 22.45
N GLU A 39 3.61 2.07 22.48
CA GLU A 39 3.16 1.12 23.49
C GLU A 39 4.00 -0.15 23.50
N LEU A 40 4.34 -0.70 22.32
CA LEU A 40 5.21 -1.87 22.25
C LEU A 40 6.62 -1.60 22.77
N ILE A 41 7.17 -0.41 22.54
CA ILE A 41 8.47 -0.01 23.10
C ILE A 41 8.38 0.07 24.63
N GLU A 42 7.32 0.67 25.17
CA GLU A 42 7.07 0.76 26.62
C GLU A 42 6.90 -0.61 27.27
N LEU A 43 6.36 -1.59 26.53
CA LEU A 43 6.28 -3.00 26.92
C LEU A 43 7.59 -3.78 26.75
N GLY A 44 8.67 -3.13 26.29
CA GLY A 44 10.01 -3.70 26.21
C GLY A 44 10.43 -4.22 24.83
N ALA A 45 9.68 -3.91 23.76
CA ALA A 45 10.11 -4.25 22.40
C ALA A 45 11.35 -3.43 22.01
N VAL A 46 12.45 -4.12 21.68
CA VAL A 46 13.73 -3.49 21.31
C VAL A 46 13.97 -3.40 19.80
N THR A 47 13.20 -4.14 18.99
CA THR A 47 13.27 -4.11 17.53
C THR A 47 11.88 -4.23 16.93
N LEU A 48 11.52 -3.28 16.07
CA LEU A 48 10.21 -3.21 15.44
C LEU A 48 10.37 -2.98 13.94
N MET A 49 9.86 -3.91 13.13
CA MET A 49 9.69 -3.71 11.70
C MET A 49 8.30 -3.17 11.41
N VAL A 50 8.24 -2.05 10.70
CA VAL A 50 7.02 -1.33 10.33
C VAL A 50 6.88 -1.33 8.81
N PRO A 51 5.87 -2.02 8.25
CA PRO A 51 5.66 -2.03 6.81
C PRO A 51 5.08 -0.70 6.33
N GLY A 52 5.57 -0.22 5.18
CA GLY A 52 4.87 0.79 4.39
C GLY A 52 3.69 0.19 3.62
N LYS A 53 2.82 1.06 3.12
CA LYS A 53 1.71 0.72 2.25
C LYS A 53 2.21 0.23 0.88
N LEU A 54 1.56 -0.81 0.37
CA LEU A 54 1.76 -1.37 -0.97
C LEU A 54 1.29 -0.41 -2.09
N PRO A 55 1.77 -0.58 -3.34
CA PRO A 55 1.31 0.24 -4.47
C PRO A 55 -0.15 -0.10 -4.78
N THR A 56 -1.05 0.68 -4.21
CA THR A 56 -2.49 0.37 -4.16
C THR A 56 -3.11 0.38 -5.56
N GLY A 57 -2.60 1.23 -6.45
CA GLY A 57 -3.04 1.33 -7.83
C GLY A 57 -2.73 0.09 -8.67
N CYS A 58 -1.86 -0.80 -8.20
CA CYS A 58 -1.53 -2.05 -8.88
C CYS A 58 -2.42 -3.23 -8.46
N SER A 59 -3.30 -3.06 -7.48
CA SER A 59 -4.20 -4.13 -7.05
C SER A 59 -5.27 -4.42 -8.10
N ALA A 60 -5.46 -5.70 -8.44
CA ALA A 60 -6.52 -6.13 -9.36
C ALA A 60 -7.93 -5.67 -8.92
N SER A 61 -8.20 -5.65 -7.61
CA SER A 61 -9.48 -5.19 -7.07
C SER A 61 -9.72 -3.69 -7.32
N TYR A 62 -8.69 -2.86 -7.12
CA TYR A 62 -8.77 -1.42 -7.36
C TYR A 62 -8.80 -1.08 -8.85
N LEU A 63 -8.03 -1.80 -9.67
CA LEU A 63 -8.07 -1.68 -11.13
C LEU A 63 -9.45 -2.01 -11.70
N THR A 64 -10.15 -2.97 -11.10
CA THR A 64 -11.53 -3.33 -11.48
C THR A 64 -12.52 -2.27 -11.02
N LEU A 65 -12.43 -1.84 -9.75
CA LEU A 65 -13.35 -0.88 -9.15
C LEU A 65 -13.27 0.51 -9.81
N PHE A 66 -12.05 1.00 -10.08
CA PHE A 66 -11.78 2.33 -10.61
C PHE A 66 -11.40 2.31 -12.08
N LYS A 67 -11.91 1.33 -12.83
CA LYS A 67 -11.66 1.22 -14.26
C LYS A 67 -12.16 2.46 -15.00
N THR A 68 -11.29 3.03 -15.83
CA THR A 68 -11.55 4.25 -16.61
C THR A 68 -11.06 4.05 -18.04
N PRO A 69 -11.72 4.64 -19.06
CA PRO A 69 -11.21 4.63 -20.43
C PRO A 69 -10.03 5.59 -20.64
N ASN A 70 -9.74 6.47 -19.68
CA ASN A 70 -8.63 7.40 -19.79
C ASN A 70 -7.29 6.69 -19.55
N ILE A 71 -6.49 6.55 -20.60
CA ILE A 71 -5.19 5.88 -20.52
C ILE A 71 -4.18 6.65 -19.67
N GLU A 72 -4.34 7.97 -19.51
CA GLU A 72 -3.45 8.81 -18.71
C GLU A 72 -3.57 8.56 -17.20
N ASP A 73 -4.67 7.94 -16.77
CA ASP A 73 -4.86 7.56 -15.36
C ASP A 73 -3.98 6.36 -14.96
N TYR A 74 -3.38 5.67 -15.93
CA TYR A 74 -2.57 4.48 -15.73
C TYR A 74 -1.09 4.73 -16.03
N ASP A 75 -0.22 4.10 -15.23
CA ASP A 75 1.21 4.05 -15.52
C ASP A 75 1.44 3.17 -16.77
N PRO A 76 2.14 3.67 -17.81
CA PRO A 76 2.27 2.97 -19.09
C PRO A 76 3.16 1.72 -19.02
N VAL A 77 3.97 1.57 -17.97
CA VAL A 77 4.90 0.44 -17.81
C VAL A 77 4.26 -0.69 -17.01
N THR A 78 3.48 -0.34 -15.99
CA THR A 78 2.94 -1.28 -15.00
C THR A 78 1.43 -1.48 -15.11
N GLY A 79 0.71 -0.58 -15.78
CA GLY A 79 -0.75 -0.59 -15.86
C GLY A 79 -1.45 -0.24 -14.55
N CYS A 80 -0.71 0.25 -13.54
CA CYS A 80 -1.26 0.63 -12.25
C CYS A 80 -1.93 2.02 -12.31
N LEU A 81 -2.96 2.26 -11.49
CA LEU A 81 -3.58 3.58 -11.38
C LEU A 81 -2.64 4.59 -10.68
N ASN A 82 -2.32 5.69 -11.37
CA ASN A 82 -1.36 6.71 -10.91
C ASN A 82 -1.82 7.36 -9.61
N TRP A 83 -3.04 7.90 -9.58
CA TRP A 83 -3.56 8.64 -8.41
C TRP A 83 -3.65 7.78 -7.13
N LEU A 84 -3.88 6.47 -7.25
CA LEU A 84 -3.89 5.55 -6.11
C LEU A 84 -2.49 5.25 -5.59
N ASN A 85 -1.51 5.16 -6.50
CA ASN A 85 -0.11 4.99 -6.13
C ASN A 85 0.44 6.27 -5.48
N GLU A 86 0.10 7.46 -5.99
CA GLU A 86 0.42 8.74 -5.35
C GLU A 86 -0.18 8.83 -3.93
N PHE A 87 -1.40 8.34 -3.74
CA PHE A 87 -2.00 8.26 -2.41
C PHE A 87 -1.22 7.30 -1.48
N ALA A 88 -0.76 6.17 -1.99
CA ALA A 88 0.04 5.23 -1.21
C ALA A 88 1.43 5.80 -0.85
N GLU A 89 2.06 6.51 -1.78
CA GLU A 89 3.32 7.22 -1.55
C GLU A 89 3.15 8.32 -0.50
N TYR A 90 2.08 9.12 -0.58
CA TYR A 90 1.76 10.13 0.42
C TYR A 90 1.65 9.54 1.83
N HIS A 91 0.90 8.44 2.01
CA HIS A 91 0.85 7.73 3.29
C HIS A 91 2.26 7.31 3.76
N ASN A 92 3.06 6.72 2.86
CA ASN A 92 4.41 6.24 3.18
C ASN A 92 5.35 7.38 3.58
N GLU A 93 5.22 8.56 2.98
CA GLU A 93 5.97 9.76 3.37
C GLU A 93 5.61 10.25 4.77
N GLN A 94 4.32 10.30 5.10
CA GLN A 94 3.84 10.65 6.44
C GLN A 94 4.33 9.62 7.47
N LEU A 95 4.23 8.33 7.15
CA LEU A 95 4.72 7.26 8.02
C LEU A 95 6.23 7.38 8.26
N LYS A 96 7.04 7.55 7.21
CA LYS A 96 8.50 7.70 7.36
C LYS A 96 8.87 8.90 8.25
N THR A 97 8.17 10.03 8.07
CA THR A 97 8.35 11.22 8.90
C THR A 97 8.10 10.91 10.37
N GLU A 98 6.98 10.25 10.67
CA GLU A 98 6.61 9.88 12.03
C GLU A 98 7.56 8.84 12.65
N LEU A 99 7.99 7.85 11.86
CA LEU A 99 8.99 6.87 12.32
C LEU A 99 10.32 7.54 12.66
N ASN A 100 10.74 8.58 11.93
CA ASN A 100 11.94 9.34 12.27
C ASN A 100 11.78 10.07 13.61
N ARG A 101 10.63 10.70 13.84
CA ARG A 101 10.31 11.32 15.14
C ARG A 101 10.38 10.32 16.29
N ILE A 102 9.81 9.12 16.12
CA ILE A 102 9.84 8.08 17.16
C ILE A 102 11.28 7.57 17.40
N ARG A 103 12.10 7.43 16.35
CA ARG A 103 13.52 7.04 16.50
C ARG A 103 14.31 8.04 17.35
N GLU A 104 14.02 9.34 17.22
CA GLU A 104 14.64 10.37 18.06
C GLU A 104 14.21 10.27 19.53
N LEU A 105 12.95 9.90 19.79
CA LEU A 105 12.42 9.74 21.15
C LEU A 105 12.90 8.45 21.82
N TYR A 106 13.13 7.38 21.05
CA TYR A 106 13.52 6.06 21.56
C TYR A 106 14.85 5.58 20.93
N PRO A 107 15.99 6.24 21.23
CA PRO A 107 17.27 5.96 20.58
C PRO A 107 17.83 4.54 20.83
N HIS A 108 17.30 3.84 21.84
CA HIS A 108 17.68 2.46 22.16
C HIS A 108 16.81 1.40 21.45
N THR A 109 15.79 1.81 20.70
CA THR A 109 14.92 0.90 19.94
C THR A 109 15.31 0.92 18.47
N ASN A 110 15.49 -0.26 17.87
CA ASN A 110 15.73 -0.39 16.44
C ASN A 110 14.40 -0.44 15.66
N ILE A 111 14.01 0.69 15.05
CA ILE A 111 12.79 0.78 14.23
C ILE A 111 13.17 0.69 12.75
N ILE A 112 12.77 -0.38 12.08
CA ILE A 112 13.06 -0.67 10.68
C ILE A 112 11.82 -0.36 9.84
N TYR A 113 11.96 0.50 8.83
CA TYR A 113 10.91 0.70 7.82
C TYR A 113 11.07 -0.36 6.73
N ALA A 114 10.02 -1.14 6.48
CA ALA A 114 9.98 -2.11 5.39
C ALA A 114 9.28 -1.48 4.17
N ASP A 115 10.08 -1.18 3.14
CA ASP A 115 9.62 -0.52 1.92
C ASP A 115 8.89 -1.49 0.97
N TYR A 116 7.69 -1.86 1.38
CA TYR A 116 6.82 -2.75 0.62
C TYR A 116 6.44 -2.16 -0.74
N TYR A 117 6.29 -0.84 -0.82
CA TYR A 117 5.98 -0.15 -2.06
C TYR A 117 7.01 -0.46 -3.14
N ASN A 118 8.29 -0.15 -2.88
CA ASN A 118 9.34 -0.37 -3.87
C ASN A 118 9.67 -1.85 -4.06
N ALA A 119 9.54 -2.67 -3.01
CA ALA A 119 9.70 -4.12 -3.14
C ALA A 119 8.67 -4.70 -4.13
N ALA A 120 7.40 -4.33 -4.01
CA ALA A 120 6.33 -4.77 -4.91
C ALA A 120 6.45 -4.14 -6.31
N MET A 121 6.81 -2.86 -6.42
CA MET A 121 6.99 -2.19 -7.71
C MET A 121 8.08 -2.82 -8.57
N ARG A 122 9.11 -3.47 -7.98
CA ARG A 122 10.09 -4.25 -8.75
C ARG A 122 9.45 -5.42 -9.49
N ILE A 123 8.42 -6.03 -8.90
CA ILE A 123 7.67 -7.13 -9.52
C ILE A 123 6.83 -6.58 -10.67
N TYR A 124 6.05 -5.52 -10.43
CA TYR A 124 5.19 -4.92 -11.47
C TYR A 124 5.98 -4.38 -12.67
N ARG A 125 7.18 -3.83 -12.45
CA ARG A 125 8.05 -3.32 -13.53
C ARG A 125 8.80 -4.41 -14.28
N SER A 126 8.86 -5.63 -13.76
CA SER A 126 9.66 -6.71 -14.34
C SER A 126 9.06 -8.09 -14.05
N PRO A 127 7.79 -8.34 -14.41
CA PRO A 127 7.11 -9.59 -14.07
C PRO A 127 7.91 -10.80 -14.57
N ASN A 128 8.41 -10.77 -15.80
CA ASN A 128 9.22 -11.85 -16.39
C ASN A 128 10.47 -12.25 -15.58
N LYS A 129 11.02 -11.35 -14.75
CA LYS A 129 12.17 -11.69 -13.88
C LYS A 129 11.77 -12.46 -12.63
N PHE A 130 10.52 -12.33 -12.19
CA PHE A 130 9.99 -12.91 -10.96
C PHE A 130 8.96 -14.03 -11.24
N GLY A 131 8.65 -14.28 -12.51
CA GLY A 131 7.71 -15.29 -13.00
C GLY A 131 6.72 -14.66 -13.99
N THR A 132 6.47 -15.32 -15.12
CA THR A 132 5.41 -14.90 -16.04
C THR A 132 4.06 -15.14 -15.38
N CYS A 133 3.34 -14.06 -15.04
CA CYS A 133 1.89 -14.15 -14.98
C CYS A 133 1.42 -14.35 -16.42
N ASP A 134 1.22 -15.59 -16.86
CA ASP A 134 0.39 -15.85 -18.04
C ASP A 134 -1.03 -15.35 -17.68
N VAL A 135 -1.31 -14.09 -18.02
CA VAL A 135 -2.58 -13.41 -17.76
C VAL A 135 -3.76 -14.09 -18.50
N THR A 136 -3.48 -15.13 -19.29
CA THR A 136 -4.48 -15.95 -19.99
C THR A 136 -5.17 -17.00 -19.13
N THR A 137 -4.86 -17.16 -17.83
CA THR A 137 -5.44 -18.28 -17.05
C THR A 137 -6.34 -17.92 -15.86
N GLN A 138 -6.64 -16.65 -15.56
CA GLN A 138 -7.58 -16.31 -14.48
C GLN A 138 -8.50 -15.12 -14.77
N ILE A 139 -9.09 -15.07 -15.97
CA ILE A 139 -10.34 -14.33 -16.16
C ILE A 139 -11.48 -15.34 -16.06
N PRO A 140 -12.41 -15.22 -15.09
CA PRO A 140 -13.64 -16.01 -15.10
C PRO A 140 -14.43 -15.67 -16.39
N GLY A 141 -14.58 -16.65 -17.29
CA GLY A 141 -15.37 -16.51 -18.53
C GLY A 141 -14.65 -16.76 -19.86
N ASP A 142 -13.45 -17.37 -19.88
CA ASP A 142 -12.82 -17.78 -21.14
C ASP A 142 -13.56 -18.99 -21.78
N PRO A 143 -14.13 -18.87 -22.98
CA PRO A 143 -14.95 -19.90 -23.62
C PRO A 143 -14.18 -21.12 -24.15
N LYS A 144 -12.88 -21.25 -23.83
CA LYS A 144 -12.05 -22.39 -24.24
C LYS A 144 -12.21 -23.67 -23.42
N PHE A 145 -13.07 -23.66 -22.40
CA PHE A 145 -13.39 -24.85 -21.61
C PHE A 145 -14.88 -24.89 -21.28
N ASP A 146 -15.71 -25.20 -22.28
CA ASP A 146 -16.98 -25.89 -22.04
C ASP A 146 -16.81 -27.32 -22.57
N PRO A 147 -17.26 -28.37 -21.84
CA PRO A 147 -17.01 -29.77 -22.19
C PRO A 147 -17.71 -30.22 -23.47
#